data_AF-A0A968UHM4-F1
#
_entry.id   AF-A0A968UHM4-F1
#
_cell.length_a   1.000
_cell.length_b   1.000
_cell.length_c   1.000
_cell.angle_alpha   90.00
_cell.angle_beta   90.00
_cell.angle_gamma   90.00
#
_symmetry.space_group_name_H-M   'P 1'
#
loop_
_entity.id
_entity.type
_entity.pdbx_description
1 polymer ?
#
loop_
_entity_poly.entity_id
_entity_poly.type
_entity_poly.pdbx_seq_one_letter_code
_entity_poly.pdbx_strand_id
1 'polypeptide(L)'
;MLFRKSDKAPEPSSQTDDSLDELRKLLLGPMQERFDKMQQLLNMLENQELQAEEISSILPEAIMMRASRDSQIITAMEPVTEQAIEASIKRDPRVLVSMLVPVMLPAIRKAITTLIKEMIQSFSATLEHGLSLRGLRWRYEAFKSKKPFGEVALLHSLVYQVEQVFLIHRETGLVLQSDVSKDTVVVQDADMVSGMLTAIQDFVRDSFGATQDDSLENLQFGDRSIWIEQSQFLVLAAVVWGNAPVELRKVIRDAVHAIHFENFGQPQTL
;
A
#
# COMPACT_ATOMS: atom_id res chain seq x y z
N MET A 1 53.31 -72.18 -89.61
CA MET A 1 52.75 -70.81 -89.65
C MET A 1 52.09 -70.59 -88.30
N LEU A 2 52.67 -69.94 -87.28
CA LEU A 2 53.07 -68.53 -87.11
C LEU A 2 51.94 -67.51 -87.37
N PHE A 3 51.79 -66.58 -86.40
CA PHE A 3 50.87 -65.43 -86.24
C PHE A 3 49.56 -65.71 -85.46
N ARG A 4 49.13 -64.95 -84.44
CA ARG A 4 49.58 -63.67 -83.85
C ARG A 4 48.99 -63.49 -82.43
N LYS A 5 49.73 -62.81 -81.56
CA LYS A 5 49.41 -62.38 -80.19
C LYS A 5 48.35 -61.27 -80.18
N SER A 6 47.47 -61.24 -79.17
CA SER A 6 46.65 -60.08 -78.81
C SER A 6 46.82 -59.82 -77.32
N ASP A 7 47.53 -58.75 -76.98
CA ASP A 7 47.72 -58.23 -75.62
C ASP A 7 46.38 -57.78 -75.04
N LYS A 8 46.09 -58.19 -73.79
CA LYS A 8 45.03 -57.63 -72.97
C LYS A 8 45.68 -56.61 -72.03
N ALA A 9 45.29 -55.33 -72.15
CA ALA A 9 45.78 -54.23 -71.33
C ALA A 9 45.46 -54.44 -69.83
N PRO A 10 46.26 -53.90 -68.89
CA PRO A 10 45.97 -54.00 -67.46
C PRO A 10 44.81 -53.07 -67.10
N GLU A 11 43.79 -53.59 -66.41
CA GLU A 11 42.69 -52.80 -65.85
C GLU A 11 43.20 -51.93 -64.68
N PRO A 12 42.90 -50.61 -64.65
CA PRO A 12 43.20 -49.76 -63.51
C PRO A 12 41.90 -49.40 -62.77
N SER A 13 41.50 -50.14 -61.73
CA SER A 13 40.34 -49.71 -60.92
C SER A 13 40.23 -50.49 -59.59
N SER A 14 41.03 -50.11 -58.60
CA SER A 14 40.73 -50.43 -57.19
C SER A 14 41.23 -49.34 -56.24
N GLN A 15 42.36 -48.71 -56.53
CA GLN A 15 42.90 -47.62 -55.70
C GLN A 15 42.14 -46.29 -55.87
N THR A 16 41.53 -46.04 -57.03
CA THR A 16 40.82 -44.79 -57.32
C THR A 16 39.44 -44.74 -56.65
N ASP A 17 38.77 -45.88 -56.52
CA ASP A 17 37.48 -45.97 -55.82
C ASP A 17 37.67 -45.82 -54.30
N ASP A 18 38.68 -46.47 -53.72
CA ASP A 18 38.99 -46.35 -52.29
C ASP A 18 39.36 -44.91 -51.89
N SER A 19 40.14 -44.22 -52.72
CA SER A 19 40.53 -42.82 -52.47
C SER A 19 39.38 -41.83 -52.67
N LEU A 20 38.43 -42.13 -53.57
CA LEU A 20 37.20 -41.35 -53.72
C LEU A 20 36.23 -41.57 -52.55
N ASP A 21 36.12 -42.79 -52.03
CA ASP A 21 35.30 -43.08 -50.85
C ASP A 21 35.89 -42.49 -49.57
N GLU A 22 37.22 -42.46 -49.45
CA GLU A 22 37.92 -41.81 -48.35
C GLU A 22 37.74 -40.28 -48.39
N LEU A 23 37.85 -39.67 -49.58
CA LEU A 23 37.56 -38.25 -49.79
C LEU A 23 36.08 -37.93 -49.51
N ARG A 24 35.16 -38.82 -49.92
CA ARG A 24 33.72 -38.69 -49.65
C ARG A 24 33.45 -38.70 -48.16
N LYS A 25 34.06 -39.61 -47.38
CA LYS A 25 33.95 -39.61 -45.91
C LYS A 25 34.56 -38.37 -45.28
N LEU A 26 35.69 -37.88 -45.77
CA LEU A 26 36.34 -36.68 -45.22
C LEU A 26 35.53 -35.40 -45.50
N LEU A 27 34.92 -35.29 -46.69
CA LEU A 27 34.14 -34.12 -47.09
C LEU A 27 32.70 -34.16 -46.57
N LEU A 28 32.06 -35.33 -46.56
CA LEU A 28 30.63 -35.47 -46.20
C LEU A 28 30.40 -36.02 -44.79
N GLY A 29 31.37 -36.70 -44.18
CA GLY A 29 31.24 -37.24 -42.82
C GLY A 29 30.90 -36.19 -41.77
N PRO A 30 31.62 -35.04 -41.71
CA PRO A 30 31.30 -33.96 -40.77
C PRO A 30 29.91 -33.34 -41.02
N MET A 31 29.42 -33.38 -42.26
CA MET A 31 28.10 -32.88 -42.62
C MET A 31 27.00 -33.89 -42.25
N GLN A 32 27.26 -35.19 -42.44
CA GLN A 32 26.37 -36.27 -42.03
C GLN A 32 26.19 -36.30 -40.51
N GLU A 33 27.27 -36.20 -39.73
CA GLU A 33 27.16 -36.15 -38.26
C GLU A 33 26.35 -34.95 -37.77
N ARG A 34 26.52 -33.78 -38.41
CA ARG A 34 25.72 -32.59 -38.07
C ARG A 34 24.25 -32.77 -38.44
N PHE A 35 23.98 -33.39 -39.59
CA PHE A 35 22.62 -33.69 -40.04
C PHE A 35 21.94 -34.68 -39.10
N ASP A 36 22.64 -35.73 -38.69
CA ASP A 36 22.14 -36.74 -37.75
C ASP A 36 21.86 -36.12 -36.37
N LYS A 37 22.77 -35.27 -35.85
CA LYS A 37 22.53 -34.51 -34.62
C LYS A 37 21.32 -33.59 -34.73
N MET A 38 21.15 -32.92 -35.87
CA MET A 38 20.01 -32.04 -36.10
C MET A 38 18.70 -32.82 -36.18
N GLN A 39 18.68 -33.97 -36.86
CA GLN A 39 17.52 -34.88 -36.88
C GLN A 39 17.20 -35.41 -35.48
N GLN A 40 18.21 -35.74 -34.66
CA GLN A 40 17.99 -36.16 -33.28
C GLN A 40 17.33 -35.07 -32.44
N LEU A 41 17.80 -33.81 -32.53
CA LEU A 41 17.18 -32.69 -31.83
C LEU A 41 15.74 -32.42 -32.30
N LEU A 42 15.48 -32.52 -33.61
CA LEU A 42 14.13 -32.36 -34.15
C LEU A 42 13.18 -33.46 -33.65
N ASN A 43 13.64 -34.72 -33.62
CA ASN A 43 12.86 -35.83 -33.08
C ASN A 43 12.57 -35.66 -31.57
N MET A 44 13.53 -35.14 -30.79
CA MET A 44 13.34 -34.84 -29.35
C MET A 44 12.25 -33.76 -29.15
N LEU A 45 12.21 -32.74 -30.01
CA LEU A 45 11.20 -31.69 -29.96
C LEU A 45 9.83 -32.17 -30.46
N GLU A 46 9.77 -33.00 -31.51
CA GLU A 46 8.52 -33.55 -32.06
C GLU A 46 7.83 -34.54 -31.11
N ASN A 47 8.61 -35.36 -30.40
CA ASN A 47 8.04 -36.37 -29.48
C ASN A 47 7.77 -35.84 -28.08
N GLN A 48 8.07 -34.57 -27.79
CA GLN A 48 7.89 -33.95 -26.46
C GLN A 48 8.62 -34.70 -25.32
N GLU A 49 9.61 -35.54 -25.65
CA GLU A 49 10.45 -36.29 -24.71
C GLU A 49 11.57 -35.40 -24.12
N LEU A 50 11.29 -34.11 -23.92
CA LEU A 50 12.20 -33.21 -23.22
C LEU A 50 12.33 -33.69 -21.78
N GLN A 51 13.54 -34.06 -21.38
CA GLN A 51 13.79 -34.56 -20.03
C GLN A 51 13.57 -33.44 -19.02
N ALA A 52 13.08 -33.79 -17.83
CA ALA A 52 12.79 -32.82 -16.76
C ALA A 52 14.03 -31.94 -16.45
N GLU A 53 15.23 -32.52 -16.54
CA GLU A 53 16.51 -31.85 -16.41
C GLU A 53 16.71 -30.71 -17.42
N GLU A 54 16.44 -30.94 -18.71
CA GLU A 54 16.60 -29.93 -19.76
C GLU A 54 15.62 -28.78 -19.56
N ILE A 55 14.36 -29.09 -19.27
CA ILE A 55 13.33 -28.09 -18.99
C ILE A 55 13.71 -27.29 -17.74
N SER A 56 14.16 -27.96 -16.67
CA SER A 56 14.53 -27.30 -15.41
C SER A 56 15.67 -26.30 -15.57
N SER A 57 16.57 -26.53 -16.53
CA SER A 57 17.69 -25.64 -16.81
C SER A 57 17.28 -24.37 -17.56
N ILE A 58 16.23 -24.44 -18.39
CA ILE A 58 15.78 -23.32 -19.25
C ILE A 58 14.65 -22.53 -18.61
N LEU A 59 13.79 -23.19 -17.81
CA LEU A 59 12.57 -22.60 -17.26
C LEU A 59 12.81 -21.30 -16.45
N PRO A 60 13.82 -21.19 -15.58
CA PRO A 60 14.03 -19.97 -14.80
C PRO A 60 14.31 -18.75 -15.68
N GLU A 61 15.16 -18.92 -16.70
CA GLU A 61 15.51 -17.85 -17.64
C GLU A 61 14.31 -17.47 -18.50
N ALA A 62 13.53 -18.46 -18.96
CA ALA A 62 12.29 -18.22 -19.71
C ALA A 62 11.26 -17.43 -18.89
N ILE A 63 11.09 -17.75 -17.60
CA ILE A 63 10.18 -17.02 -16.69
C ILE A 63 10.64 -15.57 -16.52
N MET A 64 11.94 -15.34 -16.28
CA MET A 64 12.49 -13.98 -16.14
C MET A 64 12.33 -13.16 -17.42
N MET A 65 12.65 -13.76 -18.57
CA MET A 65 12.48 -13.11 -19.88
C MET A 65 11.03 -12.77 -20.17
N ARG A 66 10.08 -13.62 -19.75
CA ARG A 66 8.67 -13.35 -19.96
C ARG A 66 8.13 -12.27 -19.02
N ALA A 67 8.46 -12.38 -17.73
CA ALA A 67 8.02 -11.42 -16.70
C ALA A 67 8.51 -9.99 -16.96
N SER A 68 9.65 -9.82 -17.64
CA SER A 68 10.17 -8.50 -18.02
C SER A 68 9.47 -7.86 -19.23
N ARG A 69 8.76 -8.65 -20.05
CA ARG A 69 8.06 -8.16 -21.25
C ARG A 69 6.62 -7.81 -20.98
N ASP A 70 5.91 -8.67 -20.27
CA ASP A 70 4.48 -8.53 -20.01
C ASP A 70 4.05 -9.24 -18.72
N SER A 71 2.82 -8.97 -18.30
CA SER A 71 2.19 -9.59 -17.14
C SER A 71 1.51 -10.92 -17.44
N GLN A 72 1.58 -11.45 -18.68
CA GLN A 72 0.79 -12.65 -19.03
C GLN A 72 1.22 -13.87 -18.21
N ILE A 73 2.50 -13.97 -17.85
CA ILE A 73 2.97 -15.03 -16.95
C ILE A 73 2.39 -14.86 -15.54
N ILE A 74 2.29 -13.62 -15.03
CA ILE A 74 1.70 -13.33 -13.72
C ILE A 74 0.22 -13.73 -13.73
N THR A 75 -0.54 -13.32 -14.74
CA THR A 75 -1.96 -13.67 -14.90
C THR A 75 -2.18 -15.18 -15.06
N ALA A 76 -1.28 -15.89 -15.76
CA ALA A 76 -1.36 -17.34 -15.88
C ALA A 76 -1.01 -18.07 -14.57
N MET A 77 -0.11 -17.51 -13.76
CA MET A 77 0.31 -18.08 -12.48
C MET A 77 -0.64 -17.74 -11.34
N GLU A 78 -1.35 -16.61 -11.42
CA GLU A 78 -2.25 -16.08 -10.39
C GLU A 78 -3.17 -17.15 -9.75
N PRO A 79 -3.99 -17.91 -10.51
CA PRO A 79 -4.87 -18.92 -9.90
C PRO A 79 -4.10 -20.05 -9.21
N VAL A 80 -2.93 -20.44 -9.73
CA VAL A 80 -2.09 -21.48 -9.12
C VAL A 80 -1.44 -20.97 -7.84
N THR A 81 -0.96 -19.72 -7.85
CA THR A 81 -0.36 -19.09 -6.68
C THR A 81 -1.39 -18.81 -5.59
N GLU A 82 -2.61 -18.38 -5.95
CA GLU A 82 -3.71 -18.17 -5.01
C GLU A 82 -4.11 -19.49 -4.34
N GLN A 83 -4.29 -20.55 -5.13
CA GLN A 83 -4.57 -21.89 -4.59
C GLN A 83 -3.42 -22.41 -3.73
N ALA A 84 -2.16 -22.16 -4.12
CA ALA A 84 -1.00 -22.57 -3.34
C ALA A 84 -0.91 -21.81 -2.00
N ILE A 85 -1.20 -20.51 -1.99
CA ILE A 85 -1.27 -19.69 -0.78
C ILE A 85 -2.43 -20.16 0.11
N GLU A 86 -3.61 -20.37 -0.45
CA GLU A 86 -4.78 -20.85 0.29
C GLU A 86 -4.50 -22.23 0.91
N ALA A 87 -3.92 -23.16 0.15
CA ALA A 87 -3.53 -24.47 0.64
C ALA A 87 -2.43 -24.38 1.71
N SER A 88 -1.47 -23.47 1.56
CA SER A 88 -0.41 -23.22 2.54
C SER A 88 -0.96 -22.69 3.86
N ILE A 89 -1.88 -21.71 3.82
CA ILE A 89 -2.55 -21.15 5.00
C ILE A 89 -3.41 -22.21 5.70
N LYS A 90 -4.17 -23.01 4.94
CA LYS A 90 -4.96 -24.12 5.50
C LYS A 90 -4.08 -25.17 6.18
N ARG A 91 -2.87 -25.39 5.65
CA ARG A 91 -1.92 -26.39 6.18
C ARG A 91 -1.21 -25.92 7.45
N ASP A 92 -0.71 -24.68 7.47
CA ASP A 92 -0.08 -24.11 8.66
C ASP A 92 -0.37 -22.60 8.79
N PRO A 93 -1.38 -22.24 9.61
CA PRO A 93 -1.71 -20.84 9.88
C PRO A 93 -0.55 -20.05 10.50
N ARG A 94 0.45 -20.71 11.12
CA ARG A 94 1.59 -20.03 11.76
C ARG A 94 2.46 -19.30 10.75
N VAL A 95 2.48 -19.73 9.48
CA VAL A 95 3.21 -19.03 8.41
C VAL A 95 2.61 -17.65 8.15
N LEU A 96 1.26 -17.56 8.12
CA LEU A 96 0.58 -16.28 7.98
C LEU A 96 0.81 -15.40 9.22
N VAL A 97 0.71 -16.00 10.41
CA VAL A 97 0.93 -15.28 11.68
C VAL A 97 2.37 -14.75 11.77
N SER A 98 3.39 -15.52 11.38
CA SER A 98 4.79 -15.08 11.46
C SER A 98 5.12 -13.93 10.51
N MET A 99 4.42 -13.83 9.37
CA MET A 99 4.52 -12.70 8.45
C MET A 99 3.79 -11.45 8.96
N LEU A 100 2.62 -11.62 9.59
CA LEU A 100 1.79 -10.51 10.05
C LEU A 100 2.24 -9.94 11.41
N VAL A 101 2.71 -10.78 12.34
CA VAL A 101 3.06 -10.35 13.71
C VAL A 101 4.05 -9.17 13.75
N PRO A 102 5.13 -9.10 12.94
CA PRO A 102 6.05 -7.96 12.95
C PRO A 102 5.39 -6.60 12.64
N VAL A 103 4.34 -6.60 11.81
CA VAL A 103 3.60 -5.38 11.42
C VAL A 103 2.42 -5.14 12.37
N MET A 104 1.71 -6.20 12.73
CA MET A 104 0.50 -6.12 13.55
C MET A 104 0.80 -5.88 15.03
N LEU A 105 1.84 -6.50 15.61
CA LEU A 105 2.12 -6.40 17.04
C LEU A 105 2.48 -4.96 17.47
N PRO A 106 3.30 -4.19 16.74
CA PRO A 106 3.49 -2.77 17.01
C PRO A 106 2.20 -1.95 16.90
N ALA A 107 1.38 -2.21 15.87
CA ALA A 107 0.11 -1.51 15.66
C ALA A 107 -0.90 -1.79 16.78
N ILE A 108 -1.05 -3.05 17.18
CA ILE A 108 -1.89 -3.48 18.30
C ILE A 108 -1.39 -2.87 19.60
N ARG A 109 -0.07 -2.92 19.86
CA ARG A 109 0.51 -2.30 21.05
C ARG A 109 0.21 -0.80 21.08
N LYS A 110 0.41 -0.10 19.96
CA LYS A 110 0.10 1.33 19.82
C LYS A 110 -1.38 1.60 20.15
N ALA A 111 -2.30 0.86 19.52
CA ALA A 111 -3.74 1.02 19.76
C ALA A 111 -4.11 0.81 21.24
N ILE A 112 -3.60 -0.25 21.86
CA ILE A 112 -3.83 -0.53 23.30
C ILE A 112 -3.26 0.60 24.16
N THR A 113 -2.03 1.05 23.89
CA THR A 113 -1.42 2.14 24.66
C THR A 113 -2.16 3.47 24.51
N THR A 114 -2.69 3.77 23.33
CA THR A 114 -3.50 4.97 23.08
C THR A 114 -4.80 4.91 23.88
N LEU A 115 -5.53 3.78 23.79
CA LEU A 115 -6.77 3.58 24.53
C LEU A 115 -6.57 3.66 26.05
N ILE A 116 -5.50 3.05 26.58
CA ILE A 116 -5.19 3.12 28.02
C ILE A 116 -4.86 4.56 28.43
N LYS A 117 -4.09 5.29 27.62
CA LYS A 117 -3.72 6.68 27.90
C LYS A 117 -4.96 7.58 27.93
N GLU A 118 -5.85 7.45 26.95
CA GLU A 118 -7.13 8.17 26.90
C GLU A 118 -8.01 7.84 28.11
N MET A 119 -8.09 6.56 28.50
CA MET A 119 -8.83 6.12 29.67
C MET A 119 -8.27 6.72 30.97
N ILE A 120 -6.94 6.69 31.18
CA ILE A 120 -6.31 7.26 32.37
C ILE A 120 -6.54 8.78 32.44
N GLN A 121 -6.41 9.48 31.32
CA GLN A 121 -6.66 10.92 31.24
C GLN A 121 -8.12 11.25 31.61
N SER A 122 -9.08 10.44 31.17
CA SER A 122 -10.49 10.58 31.55
C SER A 122 -10.73 10.33 33.05
N PHE A 123 -10.05 9.33 33.64
CA PHE A 123 -10.23 8.97 35.06
C PHE A 123 -9.64 10.02 36.00
N SER A 124 -8.41 10.48 35.74
CA SER A 124 -7.78 11.56 36.52
C SER A 124 -8.63 12.83 36.54
N ALA A 125 -9.26 13.19 35.40
CA ALA A 125 -10.18 14.32 35.33
C ALA A 125 -11.47 14.13 36.16
N THR A 126 -12.00 12.90 36.23
CA THR A 126 -13.18 12.61 37.06
C THR A 126 -12.90 12.54 38.56
N LEU A 127 -11.69 12.12 38.95
CA LEU A 127 -11.33 11.93 40.36
C LEU A 127 -11.21 13.26 41.12
N GLU A 128 -10.72 14.31 40.47
CA GLU A 128 -10.60 15.65 41.08
C GLU A 128 -11.96 16.29 41.44
N HIS A 129 -13.09 15.74 40.99
CA HIS A 129 -14.43 16.32 41.18
C HIS A 129 -15.48 15.36 41.78
N GLY A 130 -15.16 14.09 42.01
CA GLY A 130 -16.09 13.04 42.44
C GLY A 130 -16.75 13.21 43.82
N LEU A 131 -16.26 14.12 44.67
CA LEU A 131 -16.82 14.44 46.00
C LEU A 131 -17.11 15.94 46.19
N SER A 132 -17.44 16.68 45.13
CA SER A 132 -17.90 18.07 45.26
C SER A 132 -19.42 18.17 45.13
N LEU A 133 -20.03 19.20 45.73
CA LEU A 133 -21.46 19.55 45.61
C LEU A 133 -21.97 19.61 44.15
N ARG A 134 -21.07 19.69 43.16
CA ARG A 134 -21.38 19.66 41.72
C ARG A 134 -21.82 18.27 41.22
N GLY A 135 -21.28 17.18 41.77
CA GLY A 135 -21.62 15.81 41.35
C GLY A 135 -23.08 15.42 41.61
N LEU A 136 -23.69 15.93 42.69
CA LEU A 136 -25.12 15.76 42.97
C LEU A 136 -26.00 16.49 41.96
N ARG A 137 -25.57 17.67 41.48
CA ARG A 137 -26.28 18.44 40.45
C ARG A 137 -26.29 17.71 39.11
N TRP A 138 -25.17 17.10 38.72
CA TRP A 138 -25.07 16.28 37.50
C TRP A 138 -25.92 15.01 37.56
N ARG A 139 -26.07 14.38 38.73
CA ARG A 139 -26.99 13.23 38.90
C ARG A 139 -28.44 13.63 38.68
N TYR A 140 -28.83 14.79 39.19
CA TYR A 140 -30.17 15.35 38.94
C TYR A 140 -30.38 15.69 37.45
N GLU A 141 -29.36 16.25 36.80
CA GLU A 141 -29.39 16.59 35.38
C GLU A 141 -29.41 15.36 34.46
N ALA A 142 -28.66 14.30 34.80
CA ALA A 142 -28.74 13.00 34.14
C ALA A 142 -30.14 12.39 34.26
N PHE A 143 -30.76 12.49 35.44
CA PHE A 143 -32.14 12.04 35.64
C PHE A 143 -33.14 12.84 34.79
N LYS A 144 -32.95 14.15 34.66
CA LYS A 144 -33.79 15.03 33.84
C LYS A 144 -33.58 14.83 32.33
N SER A 145 -32.34 14.59 31.90
CA SER A 145 -31.95 14.49 30.49
C SER A 145 -32.03 13.06 29.94
N LYS A 146 -32.29 12.05 30.78
CA LYS A 146 -32.27 10.61 30.43
C LYS A 146 -30.94 10.11 29.85
N LYS A 147 -29.86 10.86 30.04
CA LYS A 147 -28.50 10.45 29.64
C LYS A 147 -27.84 9.69 30.78
N PRO A 148 -26.95 8.71 30.51
CA PRO A 148 -26.17 8.05 31.54
C PRO A 148 -25.40 9.08 32.38
N PHE A 149 -25.31 8.85 33.70
CA PHE A 149 -24.53 9.72 34.59
C PHE A 149 -23.08 9.87 34.11
N GLY A 150 -22.49 8.80 33.56
CA GLY A 150 -21.14 8.85 32.97
C GLY A 150 -21.03 9.84 31.81
N GLU A 151 -22.06 9.96 30.96
CA GLU A 151 -22.08 10.93 29.86
C GLU A 151 -22.17 12.37 30.38
N VAL A 152 -23.06 12.62 31.36
CA VAL A 152 -23.24 13.95 31.95
C VAL A 152 -22.02 14.38 32.78
N ALA A 153 -21.42 13.44 33.52
CA ALA A 153 -20.20 13.68 34.28
C ALA A 153 -19.01 13.92 33.36
N LEU A 154 -18.87 13.15 32.28
CA LEU A 154 -17.82 13.34 31.27
C LEU A 154 -17.93 14.73 30.63
N LEU A 155 -19.11 15.12 30.15
CA LEU A 155 -19.35 16.44 29.56
C LEU A 155 -18.97 17.61 30.48
N HIS A 156 -19.15 17.45 31.79
CA HIS A 156 -18.82 18.49 32.78
C HIS A 156 -17.43 18.35 33.40
N SER A 157 -16.75 17.20 33.25
CA SER A 157 -15.37 16.98 33.69
C SER A 157 -14.34 17.30 32.60
N LEU A 158 -14.77 17.34 31.34
CA LEU A 158 -13.95 17.77 30.21
C LEU A 158 -13.79 19.30 30.30
N VAL A 159 -12.72 19.75 30.97
CA VAL A 159 -12.28 21.14 30.85
C VAL A 159 -11.63 21.26 29.47
N TYR A 160 -12.42 21.71 28.49
CA TYR A 160 -11.90 22.07 27.19
C TYR A 160 -12.44 23.42 26.77
N GLN A 161 -11.65 24.11 25.95
CA GLN A 161 -12.03 25.37 25.35
C GLN A 161 -11.56 25.37 23.90
N VAL A 162 -12.48 25.60 22.97
CA VAL A 162 -12.12 25.96 21.60
C VAL A 162 -11.65 27.40 21.65
N GLU A 163 -10.34 27.62 21.48
CA GLU A 163 -9.73 28.94 21.56
C GLU A 163 -9.96 29.73 20.26
N GLN A 164 -9.84 29.05 19.11
CA GLN A 164 -9.92 29.68 17.79
C GLN A 164 -10.29 28.65 16.71
N VAL A 165 -10.99 29.08 15.66
CA VAL A 165 -11.35 28.26 14.50
C VAL A 165 -10.96 28.99 13.22
N PHE A 166 -10.39 28.25 12.26
CA PHE A 166 -9.95 28.75 10.97
C PHE A 166 -10.61 27.96 9.85
N LEU A 167 -11.23 28.66 8.91
CA LEU A 167 -11.69 28.12 7.65
C LEU A 167 -10.67 28.46 6.57
N ILE A 168 -10.08 27.43 5.96
CA ILE A 168 -8.97 27.53 5.03
C ILE A 168 -9.36 26.87 3.70
N HIS A 169 -8.96 27.48 2.58
CA HIS A 169 -9.12 26.87 1.26
C HIS A 169 -8.07 25.77 1.06
N ARG A 170 -8.53 24.54 0.75
CA ARG A 170 -7.70 23.32 0.77
C ARG A 170 -6.52 23.38 -0.18
N GLU A 171 -6.71 23.91 -1.39
CA GLU A 171 -5.66 23.89 -2.42
C GLU A 171 -4.65 25.03 -2.29
N THR A 172 -5.07 26.17 -1.75
CA THR A 172 -4.24 27.39 -1.74
C THR A 172 -3.66 27.69 -0.36
N GLY A 173 -4.18 27.06 0.69
CA GLY A 173 -3.82 27.40 2.07
C GLY A 173 -4.27 28.81 2.47
N LEU A 174 -5.19 29.44 1.72
CA LEU A 174 -5.68 30.78 2.04
C LEU A 174 -6.70 30.70 3.17
N VAL A 175 -6.55 31.54 4.19
CA VAL A 175 -7.57 31.71 5.24
C VAL A 175 -8.76 32.46 4.65
N LEU A 176 -9.92 31.81 4.65
CA LEU A 176 -11.19 32.40 4.22
C LEU A 176 -11.88 33.14 5.36
N GLN A 177 -11.83 32.55 6.57
CA GLN A 177 -12.41 33.13 7.76
C GLN A 177 -11.71 32.60 9.01
N SER A 178 -11.64 33.43 10.05
CA SER A 178 -11.20 33.01 11.37
C SER A 178 -12.15 33.58 12.43
N ASP A 179 -12.40 32.80 13.47
CA ASP A 179 -13.20 33.25 14.61
C ASP A 179 -12.51 32.84 15.92
N VAL A 180 -12.59 33.70 16.91
CA VAL A 180 -11.86 33.59 18.17
C VAL A 180 -12.86 33.54 19.31
N SER A 181 -12.69 32.60 20.23
CA SER A 181 -13.52 32.57 21.42
C SER A 181 -13.30 33.81 22.28
N LYS A 182 -14.40 34.36 22.82
CA LYS A 182 -14.40 35.61 23.60
C LYS A 182 -13.50 35.56 24.84
N ASP A 183 -13.27 34.37 25.37
CA ASP A 183 -12.46 34.12 26.56
C ASP A 183 -11.00 33.77 26.22
N THR A 184 -10.59 33.84 24.95
CA THR A 184 -9.23 33.54 24.50
C THR A 184 -8.31 34.75 24.68
N VAL A 185 -7.28 34.59 25.50
CA VAL A 185 -6.28 35.65 25.79
C VAL A 185 -5.18 35.73 24.73
N VAL A 186 -4.92 34.64 24.00
CA VAL A 186 -3.87 34.54 22.98
C VAL A 186 -4.50 34.21 21.64
N VAL A 187 -4.62 35.21 20.78
CA VAL A 187 -5.07 35.03 19.39
C VAL A 187 -3.89 34.59 18.54
N GLN A 188 -4.00 33.45 17.88
CA GLN A 188 -3.02 33.05 16.88
C GLN A 188 -3.34 33.74 15.55
N ASP A 189 -2.29 34.18 14.85
CA ASP A 189 -2.44 34.74 13.52
C ASP A 189 -2.88 33.64 12.55
N ALA A 190 -4.02 33.85 11.90
CA ALA A 190 -4.61 32.88 11.01
C ALA A 190 -3.70 32.55 9.83
N ASP A 191 -3.00 33.54 9.29
CA ASP A 191 -2.11 33.35 8.13
C ASP A 191 -0.89 32.52 8.52
N MET A 192 -0.37 32.72 9.74
CA MET A 192 0.73 31.90 10.26
C MET A 192 0.30 30.45 10.49
N VAL A 193 -0.86 30.22 11.10
CA VAL A 193 -1.37 28.86 11.33
C VAL A 193 -1.61 28.15 10.01
N SER A 194 -2.24 28.82 9.05
CA SER A 194 -2.50 28.26 7.73
C SER A 194 -1.21 27.94 6.96
N GLY A 195 -0.23 28.85 6.99
CA GLY A 195 1.08 28.62 6.39
C GLY A 195 1.82 27.43 7.01
N MET A 196 1.76 27.28 8.34
CA MET A 196 2.34 26.13 9.04
C MET A 196 1.65 24.82 8.67
N LEU A 197 0.31 24.79 8.64
CA LEU A 197 -0.45 23.59 8.29
C LEU A 197 -0.15 23.14 6.86
N THR A 198 -0.10 24.09 5.92
CA THR A 198 0.26 23.83 4.52
C THR A 198 1.67 23.26 4.42
N ALA A 199 2.65 23.88 5.09
CA ALA A 199 4.04 23.42 5.07
C ALA A 199 4.22 22.01 5.68
N ILE A 200 3.50 21.69 6.76
CA ILE A 200 3.54 20.36 7.38
C ILE A 200 2.90 19.33 6.46
N GLN A 201 1.78 19.64 5.82
CA GLN A 201 1.13 18.73 4.87
C GLN A 201 2.03 18.46 3.66
N ASP A 202 2.65 19.49 3.09
CA ASP A 202 3.60 19.33 1.99
C ASP A 202 4.81 18.48 2.41
N PHE A 203 5.38 18.73 3.59
CA PHE A 203 6.49 17.94 4.12
C PHE A 203 6.12 16.46 4.29
N VAL A 204 4.93 16.16 4.81
CA VAL A 204 4.46 14.78 4.99
C VAL A 204 4.26 14.09 3.65
N ARG A 205 3.65 14.78 2.68
CA ARG A 205 3.46 14.27 1.31
C ARG A 205 4.79 13.94 0.64
N ASP A 206 5.74 14.87 0.71
CA ASP A 206 7.05 14.74 0.06
C ASP A 206 7.94 13.70 0.74
N SER A 207 7.87 13.58 2.07
CA SER A 207 8.75 12.67 2.84
C SER A 207 8.25 11.22 2.88
N PHE A 208 6.93 11.01 2.86
CA PHE A 208 6.33 9.70 3.07
C PHE A 208 5.55 9.16 1.86
N GLY A 209 5.49 9.90 0.74
CA GLY A 209 4.74 9.49 -0.46
C GLY A 209 3.24 9.39 -0.19
N ALA A 210 2.74 10.21 0.72
CA ALA A 210 1.35 10.21 1.18
C ALA A 210 0.40 10.51 0.02
N THR A 211 -0.75 9.82 -0.04
CA THR A 211 -1.77 10.06 -1.08
C THR A 211 -2.60 11.30 -0.76
N GLN A 212 -3.39 11.82 -1.72
CA GLN A 212 -4.24 12.99 -1.46
C GLN A 212 -5.24 12.80 -0.30
N ASP A 213 -5.53 11.55 0.07
CA ASP A 213 -6.42 11.21 1.19
C ASP A 213 -5.69 11.18 2.55
N ASP A 214 -4.36 11.13 2.57
CA ASP A 214 -3.57 11.12 3.80
C ASP A 214 -3.37 12.55 4.33
N SER A 215 -4.42 13.09 4.96
CA SER A 215 -4.41 14.42 5.55
C SER A 215 -4.02 14.44 7.02
N LEU A 216 -3.39 15.54 7.44
CA LEU A 216 -3.11 15.80 8.85
C LEU A 216 -4.42 16.01 9.62
N GLU A 217 -4.77 15.10 10.53
CA GLU A 217 -6.03 15.18 11.31
C GLU A 217 -5.88 15.90 12.66
N ASN A 218 -4.71 15.83 13.29
CA ASN A 218 -4.48 16.38 14.62
C ASN A 218 -3.01 16.77 14.82
N LEU A 219 -2.77 17.95 15.37
CA LEU A 219 -1.46 18.41 15.81
C LEU A 219 -1.51 18.77 17.30
N GLN A 220 -0.76 18.03 18.13
CA GLN A 220 -0.75 18.22 19.59
C GLN A 220 0.53 18.92 20.04
N PHE A 221 0.39 19.96 20.85
CA PHE A 221 1.49 20.66 21.53
C PHE A 221 1.14 20.94 22.99
N GLY A 222 1.66 20.11 23.90
CA GLY A 222 1.31 20.16 25.33
C GLY A 222 -0.19 19.94 25.53
N ASP A 223 -0.85 20.88 26.20
CA ASP A 223 -2.31 20.87 26.46
C ASP A 223 -3.13 21.52 25.34
N ARG A 224 -2.49 21.99 24.27
CA ARG A 224 -3.15 22.53 23.08
C ARG A 224 -3.10 21.53 21.95
N SER A 225 -4.18 21.49 21.18
CA SER A 225 -4.32 20.65 20.01
C SER A 225 -4.97 21.43 18.88
N ILE A 226 -4.57 21.17 17.65
CA ILE A 226 -5.21 21.69 16.44
C ILE A 226 -5.89 20.52 15.77
N TRP A 227 -7.22 20.51 15.80
CA TRP A 227 -8.03 19.49 15.17
C TRP A 227 -8.40 19.95 13.77
N ILE A 228 -8.17 19.09 12.78
CA ILE A 228 -8.29 19.46 11.37
C ILE A 228 -9.27 18.48 10.74
N GLU A 229 -10.34 19.03 10.17
CA GLU A 229 -11.32 18.29 9.38
C GLU A 229 -11.41 18.93 7.99
N GLN A 230 -11.56 18.11 6.96
CA GLN A 230 -11.49 18.56 5.58
C GLN A 230 -12.69 18.08 4.76
N SER A 231 -13.06 18.89 3.78
CA SER A 231 -14.02 18.59 2.73
C SER A 231 -13.32 18.61 1.36
N GLN A 232 -14.09 18.61 0.27
CA GLN A 232 -13.53 18.65 -1.09
C GLN A 232 -12.69 19.92 -1.34
N PHE A 233 -13.12 21.08 -0.83
CA PHE A 233 -12.46 22.37 -1.10
C PHE A 233 -12.06 23.16 0.16
N LEU A 234 -12.56 22.76 1.33
CA LEU A 234 -12.37 23.51 2.58
C LEU A 234 -11.73 22.66 3.66
N VAL A 235 -10.88 23.30 4.47
CA VAL A 235 -10.29 22.75 5.69
C VAL A 235 -10.76 23.60 6.86
N LEU A 236 -11.26 22.95 7.91
CA LEU A 236 -11.63 23.58 9.17
C LEU A 236 -10.64 23.15 10.25
N ALA A 237 -9.85 24.10 10.76
CA ALA A 237 -8.88 23.87 11.81
C ALA A 237 -9.36 24.53 13.12
N ALA A 238 -9.55 23.74 14.17
CA ALA A 238 -9.96 24.23 15.49
C ALA A 238 -8.81 24.07 16.49
N VAL A 239 -8.41 25.18 17.12
CA VAL A 239 -7.46 25.20 18.23
C VAL A 239 -8.23 24.92 19.51
N VAL A 240 -7.89 23.80 20.16
CA VAL A 240 -8.56 23.28 21.34
C VAL A 240 -7.56 23.16 22.47
N TRP A 241 -7.86 23.80 23.59
CA TRP A 241 -7.15 23.62 24.85
C TRP A 241 -7.87 22.59 25.71
N GLY A 242 -7.11 21.69 26.35
CA GLY A 242 -7.64 20.67 27.25
C GLY A 242 -8.15 19.41 26.54
N ASN A 243 -8.90 18.59 27.28
CA ASN A 243 -9.40 17.31 26.79
C ASN A 243 -10.80 17.50 26.22
N ALA A 244 -10.92 17.68 24.90
CA ALA A 244 -12.22 17.81 24.25
C ALA A 244 -12.90 16.45 23.96
N PRO A 245 -14.24 16.39 23.99
CA PRO A 245 -15.01 15.18 23.68
C PRO A 245 -14.90 14.80 22.20
N VAL A 246 -15.04 13.50 21.90
CA VAL A 246 -15.05 12.99 20.52
C VAL A 246 -16.21 13.58 19.71
N GLU A 247 -17.31 13.91 20.38
CA GLU A 247 -18.48 14.56 19.81
C GLU A 247 -18.14 15.92 19.18
N LEU A 248 -17.17 16.66 19.73
CA LEU A 248 -16.74 17.96 19.16
C LEU A 248 -16.16 17.76 17.75
N ARG A 249 -15.40 16.67 17.54
CA ARG A 249 -14.85 16.36 16.21
C ARG A 249 -15.96 16.14 15.20
N LYS A 250 -17.04 15.46 15.61
CA LYS A 250 -18.24 15.30 14.77
C LYS A 250 -18.88 16.65 14.43
N VAL A 251 -19.00 17.55 15.41
CA VAL A 251 -19.53 18.90 15.18
C VAL A 251 -18.70 19.69 14.17
N ILE A 252 -17.36 19.66 14.29
CA ILE A 252 -16.45 20.35 13.36
C ILE A 252 -16.61 19.80 11.93
N ARG A 253 -16.69 18.48 11.80
CA ARG A 253 -16.90 17.81 10.50
C ARG A 253 -18.26 18.16 9.88
N ASP A 254 -19.32 18.09 10.66
CA ASP A 254 -20.66 18.43 10.20
C ASP A 254 -20.73 19.90 9.77
N ALA A 255 -20.03 20.80 10.49
CA ALA A 255 -19.93 22.21 10.13
C ALA A 255 -19.18 22.45 8.81
N VAL A 256 -18.01 21.82 8.59
CA VAL A 256 -17.27 22.00 7.33
C VAL A 256 -18.06 21.46 6.13
N HIS A 257 -18.79 20.36 6.31
CA HIS A 257 -19.69 19.81 5.29
C HIS A 257 -20.88 20.73 5.01
N ALA A 258 -21.48 21.32 6.04
CA ALA A 258 -22.58 22.27 5.88
C ALA A 258 -22.11 23.52 5.11
N ILE A 259 -20.97 24.10 5.49
CA ILE A 259 -20.38 25.27 4.82
C ILE A 259 -20.05 24.92 3.35
N HIS A 260 -19.51 23.73 3.10
CA HIS A 260 -19.24 23.26 1.75
C HIS A 260 -20.53 23.15 0.93
N PHE A 261 -21.58 22.53 1.49
CA PHE A 261 -22.85 22.35 0.80
C PHE A 261 -23.54 23.68 0.49
N GLU A 262 -23.55 24.63 1.42
CA GLU A 262 -24.17 25.94 1.23
C GLU A 262 -23.46 26.80 0.17
N ASN A 263 -22.12 26.73 0.11
CA ASN A 263 -21.34 27.60 -0.79
C ASN A 263 -20.94 26.96 -2.12
N PHE A 264 -20.85 25.62 -2.18
CA PHE A 264 -20.36 24.88 -3.36
C PHE A 264 -21.33 23.79 -3.84
N GLY A 265 -22.46 23.59 -3.15
CA GLY A 265 -23.46 22.55 -3.46
C GLY A 265 -24.56 22.96 -4.45
N GLN A 266 -24.58 24.21 -4.94
CA GLN A 266 -25.43 24.54 -6.09
C GLN A 266 -24.72 24.17 -7.40
N PRO A 267 -25.32 23.34 -8.27
CA PRO A 267 -24.78 23.14 -9.60
C PRO A 267 -24.74 24.48 -10.31
N GLN A 268 -23.55 24.88 -10.76
CA GLN A 268 -23.37 26.01 -11.65
C GLN A 268 -24.23 25.76 -12.89
N THR A 269 -25.37 26.46 -13.00
CA THR A 269 -26.09 26.57 -14.25
C THR A 269 -25.21 27.35 -15.22
N LEU A 270 -24.73 26.65 -16.24
CA LEU A 270 -24.23 27.21 -17.49
C LEU A 270 -25.22 28.22 -18.09
#